data_AF-A0A4S8Z7T6-F1
#
_entry.id   AF-A0A4S8Z7T6-F1
#
_cell.length_a   1.000
_cell.length_b   1.000
_cell.length_c   1.000
_cell.angle_alpha   90.00
_cell.angle_beta   90.00
_cell.angle_gamma   90.00
#
_symmetry.space_group_name_H-M   'P 1'
#
loop_
_entity.id
_entity.type
_entity.pdbx_description
1 polymer ?
#
loop_
_entity_poly.entity_id
_entity_poly.type
_entity_poly.pdbx_seq_one_letter_code
_entity_poly.pdbx_strand_id
1 'polypeptide(L)'
;MSTMYEDGINEELVDSESYSPLYKRGLEEKTLDLLASEVYLMEQWSDVPEDKAQEQHDRIMNQWIDLGCSGRHPYHIAALKHTYPPPTVVQRTSILSSWRTPQERQAALILTSETSRLWLRTNYSLGHNPLSALDENQKESITGAENADLVFNDANLYDYGSDWFEIFLRVPEILDSCRGPKNGPLHSAVLRTFEEPEIEVIDPKVADEADFYRDLEHASITRCLLVQDEKSTRTGKVLLIWVDDLGKVIRCNRMTTREIVDAGGMFAFGDGRELDGPMWERAQFGED
;
A
#
# COMPACT_ATOMS: atom_id res chain seq x y z
N MET A 1 39.84 27.28 -24.76
CA MET A 1 39.53 27.68 -23.37
C MET A 1 38.16 28.37 -23.40
N SER A 2 37.12 27.86 -22.76
CA SER A 2 36.97 26.57 -22.07
C SER A 2 35.56 26.04 -22.32
N THR A 3 35.42 24.73 -22.52
CA THR A 3 34.13 24.04 -22.51
C THR A 3 33.59 23.99 -21.07
N MET A 4 32.30 24.25 -20.89
CA MET A 4 31.56 23.78 -19.71
C MET A 4 30.70 22.59 -20.14
N TYR A 5 30.55 21.64 -19.21
CA TYR A 5 30.02 20.32 -19.49
C TYR A 5 28.49 20.33 -19.53
N GLU A 6 27.93 19.85 -20.65
CA GLU A 6 26.60 19.25 -20.66
C GLU A 6 26.73 17.81 -20.15
N ASP A 7 26.70 17.62 -18.82
CA ASP A 7 26.59 16.28 -18.26
C ASP A 7 25.13 15.81 -18.44
N GLY A 8 24.95 14.93 -19.42
CA GLY A 8 23.65 14.42 -19.82
C GLY A 8 23.02 13.57 -18.73
N ILE A 9 21.85 14.00 -18.26
CA ILE A 9 20.88 13.11 -17.63
C ILE A 9 20.32 12.23 -18.75
N ASN A 10 21.00 11.11 -19.02
CA ASN A 10 20.39 9.98 -19.71
C ASN A 10 19.38 9.34 -18.76
N GLU A 11 18.22 9.98 -18.63
CA GLU A 11 17.00 9.27 -18.25
C GLU A 11 16.72 8.24 -19.35
N GLU A 12 17.22 7.03 -19.15
CA GLU A 12 16.56 5.85 -19.71
C GLU A 12 15.13 5.86 -19.14
N LEU A 13 14.22 6.47 -19.90
CA LEU A 13 12.78 6.31 -19.74
C LEU A 13 12.47 4.83 -19.96
N VAL A 14 12.59 4.04 -18.89
CA VAL A 14 12.29 2.61 -18.87
C VAL A 14 10.84 2.46 -19.31
N ASP A 15 10.68 1.88 -20.49
CA ASP A 15 9.47 2.00 -21.29
C ASP A 15 8.23 1.57 -20.48
N SER A 16 7.15 2.35 -20.52
CA SER A 16 6.03 2.22 -19.58
C SER A 16 5.29 0.87 -19.69
N GLU A 17 5.43 0.19 -20.83
CA GLU A 17 4.92 -1.16 -21.06
C GLU A 17 5.74 -2.25 -20.32
N SER A 18 6.99 -1.97 -19.95
CA SER A 18 7.95 -2.95 -19.39
C SER A 18 7.75 -3.27 -17.89
N TYR A 19 6.85 -2.55 -17.20
CA TYR A 19 6.36 -2.92 -15.86
C TYR A 19 5.07 -3.76 -15.88
N SER A 20 4.35 -3.80 -17.01
CA SER A 20 3.21 -4.71 -17.23
C SER A 20 3.53 -6.24 -17.36
N PRO A 21 4.77 -6.73 -17.61
CA PRO A 21 5.03 -8.17 -17.78
C PRO A 21 4.78 -9.01 -16.52
N LEU A 22 4.80 -8.39 -15.33
CA LEU A 22 4.48 -9.06 -14.07
C LEU A 22 3.04 -9.62 -14.04
N TYR A 23 2.14 -9.17 -14.92
CA TYR A 23 0.78 -9.71 -15.02
C TYR A 23 0.62 -10.87 -16.03
N LYS A 24 1.51 -11.04 -17.02
CA LYS A 24 1.25 -11.91 -18.21
C LYS A 24 2.06 -13.20 -18.37
N ARG A 25 3.01 -13.51 -17.48
CA ARG A 25 3.60 -14.87 -17.38
C ARG A 25 2.87 -15.71 -16.32
N GLY A 26 2.70 -17.00 -16.58
CA GLY A 26 1.88 -17.90 -15.77
C GLY A 26 2.30 -17.97 -14.29
N LEU A 27 1.32 -18.19 -13.40
CA LEU A 27 1.54 -18.17 -11.94
C LEU A 27 2.50 -19.26 -11.46
N GLU A 28 2.64 -20.37 -12.18
CA GLU A 28 3.38 -21.56 -11.71
C GLU A 28 4.91 -21.32 -11.62
N GLU A 29 5.54 -20.71 -12.64
CA GLU A 29 6.99 -20.43 -12.62
C GLU A 29 7.38 -19.28 -11.67
N LYS A 30 6.47 -18.34 -11.39
CA LYS A 30 6.72 -17.15 -10.55
C LYS A 30 6.84 -17.43 -9.05
N THR A 31 6.48 -18.62 -8.61
CA THR A 31 6.53 -18.99 -7.19
C THR A 31 7.94 -18.98 -6.59
N LEU A 32 8.99 -19.00 -7.43
CA LEU A 32 10.39 -19.05 -7.01
C LEU A 32 11.09 -17.69 -6.90
N ASP A 33 10.59 -16.64 -7.55
CA ASP A 33 11.23 -15.32 -7.55
C ASP A 33 10.90 -14.51 -6.29
N LEU A 34 11.76 -13.54 -5.97
CA LEU A 34 11.57 -12.67 -4.80
C LEU A 34 10.91 -11.35 -5.17
N LEU A 35 9.97 -10.92 -4.34
CA LEU A 35 9.46 -9.55 -4.33
C LEU A 35 10.54 -8.59 -3.81
N ALA A 36 10.42 -7.29 -4.11
CA ALA A 36 11.40 -6.29 -3.69
C ALA A 36 11.60 -6.25 -2.15
N SER A 37 10.50 -6.35 -1.41
CA SER A 37 10.46 -6.50 0.06
C SER A 37 11.20 -7.75 0.56
N GLU A 38 11.17 -8.83 -0.21
CA GLU A 38 11.84 -10.10 0.11
C GLU A 38 13.32 -10.07 -0.24
N VAL A 39 13.71 -9.39 -1.32
CA VAL A 39 15.12 -9.09 -1.61
C VAL A 39 15.72 -8.28 -0.46
N TYR A 40 15.01 -7.25 0.01
CA TYR A 40 15.42 -6.46 1.18
C TYR A 40 15.48 -7.31 2.46
N LEU A 41 14.45 -8.10 2.75
CA LEU A 41 14.43 -9.00 3.90
C LEU A 41 15.64 -9.94 3.90
N MET A 42 15.94 -10.55 2.76
CA MET A 42 17.07 -11.47 2.61
C MET A 42 18.44 -10.78 2.73
N GLU A 43 18.55 -9.51 2.33
CA GLU A 43 19.77 -8.71 2.47
C GLU A 43 20.02 -8.26 3.91
N GLN A 44 18.96 -7.87 4.63
CA GLN A 44 19.02 -7.39 6.01
C GLN A 44 18.89 -8.51 7.06
N TRP A 45 18.73 -9.76 6.63
CA TRP A 45 18.65 -10.91 7.53
C TRP A 45 19.99 -11.22 8.19
N SER A 46 19.93 -11.63 9.45
CA SER A 46 21.07 -12.12 10.23
C SER A 46 20.65 -13.37 10.97
N ASP A 47 21.56 -14.32 11.15
CA ASP A 47 21.27 -15.54 11.90
C ASP A 47 20.94 -15.22 13.37
N VAL A 48 19.67 -15.36 13.73
CA VAL A 48 19.14 -15.17 15.09
C VAL A 48 18.45 -16.43 15.60
N PRO A 49 18.31 -16.59 16.93
CA PRO A 49 17.45 -17.61 17.52
C PRO A 49 16.00 -17.52 17.02
N GLU A 50 15.31 -18.66 16.97
CA GLU A 50 13.93 -18.77 16.46
C GLU A 50 12.94 -17.89 17.26
N ASP A 51 13.13 -17.75 18.57
CA ASP A 51 12.36 -16.85 19.44
C ASP A 51 12.57 -15.36 19.15
N LYS A 52 13.55 -15.02 18.28
CA LYS A 52 13.87 -13.66 17.83
C LYS A 52 13.64 -13.43 16.34
N ALA A 53 13.22 -14.45 15.60
CA ALA A 53 12.93 -14.33 14.17
C ALA A 53 11.79 -13.32 13.90
N GLN A 54 10.69 -13.37 14.67
CA GLN A 54 9.57 -12.43 14.49
C GLN A 54 9.97 -10.97 14.78
N GLU A 55 10.62 -10.72 15.93
CA GLU A 55 11.16 -9.39 16.27
C GLU A 55 12.11 -8.85 15.19
N GLN A 56 12.86 -9.73 14.50
CA GLN A 56 13.69 -9.34 13.36
C GLN A 56 12.88 -9.05 12.09
N HIS A 57 11.85 -9.84 11.77
CA HIS A 57 10.95 -9.54 10.66
C HIS A 57 10.30 -8.17 10.83
N ASP A 58 9.71 -7.91 12.00
CA ASP A 58 9.01 -6.67 12.29
C ASP A 58 9.96 -5.47 12.21
N ARG A 59 11.18 -5.59 12.77
CA ARG A 59 12.22 -4.57 12.67
C ARG A 59 12.62 -4.28 11.22
N ILE A 60 12.84 -5.32 10.40
CA ILE A 60 13.24 -5.12 9.00
C ILE A 60 12.09 -4.56 8.17
N MET A 61 10.84 -4.96 8.43
CA MET A 61 9.69 -4.42 7.71
C MET A 61 9.38 -2.97 8.09
N ASN A 62 9.56 -2.57 9.35
CA ASN A 62 9.55 -1.15 9.71
C ASN A 62 10.64 -0.37 8.95
N GLN A 63 11.87 -0.89 8.87
CA GLN A 63 12.94 -0.27 8.08
C GLN A 63 12.59 -0.17 6.58
N TRP A 64 11.93 -1.19 6.00
CA TRP A 64 11.42 -1.16 4.64
C TRP A 64 10.32 -0.10 4.45
N ILE A 65 9.46 0.10 5.44
CA ILE A 65 8.45 1.16 5.44
C ILE A 65 9.13 2.53 5.41
N ASP A 66 10.09 2.77 6.32
CA ASP A 66 10.84 4.03 6.44
C ASP A 66 11.65 4.42 5.18
N LEU A 67 11.99 3.47 4.29
CA LEU A 67 12.68 3.76 3.03
C LEU A 67 11.86 4.63 2.05
N GLY A 68 10.54 4.60 2.13
CA GLY A 68 9.62 5.15 1.12
C GLY A 68 9.86 4.58 -0.29
N CYS A 69 9.14 5.10 -1.28
CA CYS A 69 9.23 4.65 -2.67
C CYS A 69 10.65 4.78 -3.24
N SER A 70 11.35 5.90 -2.97
CA SER A 70 12.70 6.13 -3.50
C SER A 70 13.75 5.18 -2.92
N GLY A 71 13.69 4.87 -1.62
CA GLY A 71 14.61 3.93 -0.98
C GLY A 71 14.34 2.46 -1.36
N ARG A 72 13.09 2.12 -1.71
CA ARG A 72 12.71 0.78 -2.20
C ARG A 72 13.05 0.54 -3.66
N HIS A 73 13.16 1.59 -4.48
CA HIS A 73 13.37 1.45 -5.93
C HIS A 73 14.57 0.56 -6.35
N PRO A 74 15.76 0.63 -5.70
CA PRO A 74 16.87 -0.28 -6.02
C PRO A 74 16.50 -1.77 -5.85
N TYR A 75 15.67 -2.11 -4.87
CA TYR A 75 15.21 -3.47 -4.60
C TYR A 75 14.18 -3.94 -5.63
N HIS A 76 13.33 -3.04 -6.16
CA HIS A 76 12.49 -3.33 -7.33
C HIS A 76 13.31 -3.66 -8.57
N ILE A 77 14.35 -2.88 -8.84
CA ILE A 77 15.27 -3.14 -9.95
C ILE A 77 16.01 -4.47 -9.75
N ALA A 78 16.45 -4.77 -8.52
CA ALA A 78 17.12 -6.04 -8.20
C ALA A 78 16.18 -7.25 -8.37
N ALA A 79 14.93 -7.15 -7.92
CA ALA A 79 13.90 -8.16 -8.11
C ALA A 79 13.62 -8.40 -9.60
N LEU A 80 13.33 -7.33 -10.36
CA LEU A 80 12.99 -7.39 -11.79
C LEU A 80 14.14 -7.92 -12.66
N LYS A 81 15.40 -7.61 -12.33
CA LYS A 81 16.59 -8.06 -13.06
C LYS A 81 17.18 -9.36 -12.50
N HIS A 82 16.58 -9.94 -11.46
CA HIS A 82 17.08 -11.11 -10.71
C HIS A 82 18.54 -10.98 -10.26
N THR A 83 18.98 -9.78 -9.87
CA THR A 83 20.38 -9.50 -9.45
C THR A 83 20.60 -9.68 -7.95
N TYR A 84 19.86 -10.60 -7.33
CA TYR A 84 19.97 -10.98 -5.91
C TYR A 84 20.51 -12.42 -5.79
N PRO A 85 21.19 -12.78 -4.67
CA PRO A 85 21.57 -14.16 -4.41
C PRO A 85 20.33 -15.07 -4.30
N PRO A 86 20.22 -16.17 -5.08
CA PRO A 86 19.07 -17.06 -4.98
C PRO A 86 18.95 -17.67 -3.57
N PRO A 87 17.80 -17.56 -2.89
CA PRO A 87 17.66 -18.05 -1.53
C PRO A 87 17.65 -19.59 -1.49
N THR A 88 18.39 -20.12 -0.52
CA THR A 88 18.46 -21.57 -0.24
C THR A 88 17.11 -22.11 0.21
N VAL A 89 16.94 -23.44 0.13
CA VAL A 89 15.72 -24.12 0.62
C VAL A 89 15.43 -23.76 2.09
N VAL A 90 16.48 -23.74 2.94
CA VAL A 90 16.36 -23.38 4.35
C VAL A 90 15.83 -21.96 4.51
N GLN A 91 16.46 -20.97 3.84
CA GLN A 91 16.02 -19.57 3.89
C GLN A 91 14.58 -19.39 3.40
N ARG A 92 14.17 -20.10 2.32
CA ARG A 92 12.77 -20.09 1.87
C ARG A 92 11.82 -20.57 2.98
N THR A 93 12.13 -21.69 3.63
CA THR A 93 11.26 -22.26 4.67
C THR A 93 11.29 -21.54 6.02
N SER A 94 12.45 -21.01 6.45
CA SER A 94 12.65 -20.48 7.81
C SER A 94 12.64 -18.96 7.91
N ILE A 95 12.68 -18.25 6.78
CA ILE A 95 12.64 -16.77 6.72
C ILE A 95 11.41 -16.32 5.93
N LEU A 96 11.22 -16.82 4.70
CA LEU A 96 10.16 -16.32 3.82
C LEU A 96 8.78 -16.92 4.16
N SER A 97 8.70 -18.23 4.34
CA SER A 97 7.44 -18.94 4.68
C SER A 97 7.04 -18.84 6.15
N SER A 98 7.97 -18.48 7.04
CA SER A 98 7.67 -18.11 8.43
C SER A 98 7.11 -16.69 8.52
N TRP A 99 7.70 -15.75 7.76
CA TRP A 99 7.18 -14.39 7.67
C TRP A 99 5.78 -14.34 7.08
N ARG A 100 5.55 -14.86 5.86
CA ARG A 100 4.26 -14.74 5.16
C ARG A 100 3.58 -16.07 4.88
N THR A 101 2.27 -16.09 5.11
CA THR A 101 1.37 -17.13 4.61
C THR A 101 1.29 -17.11 3.07
N PRO A 102 0.87 -18.22 2.43
CA PRO A 102 0.65 -18.26 0.99
C PRO A 102 -0.36 -17.21 0.49
N GLN A 103 -1.42 -16.91 1.27
CA GLN A 103 -2.39 -15.87 0.91
C GLN A 103 -1.74 -14.48 0.93
N GLU A 104 -0.98 -14.13 1.98
CA GLU A 104 -0.30 -12.83 2.07
C GLU A 104 0.70 -12.64 0.93
N ARG A 105 1.45 -13.68 0.55
CA ARG A 105 2.36 -13.65 -0.60
C ARG A 105 1.62 -13.50 -1.93
N GLN A 106 0.48 -14.17 -2.09
CA GLN A 106 -0.35 -14.04 -3.29
C GLN A 106 -0.98 -12.65 -3.37
N ALA A 107 -1.47 -12.11 -2.26
CA ALA A 107 -1.94 -10.73 -2.14
C ALA A 107 -0.84 -9.73 -2.50
N ALA A 108 0.39 -9.92 -2.00
CA ALA A 108 1.54 -9.08 -2.34
C ALA A 108 1.84 -9.05 -3.86
N LEU A 109 1.64 -10.17 -4.57
CA LEU A 109 1.78 -10.28 -6.03
C LEU A 109 0.63 -9.63 -6.83
N ILE A 110 -0.57 -9.54 -6.25
CA ILE A 110 -1.75 -8.91 -6.86
C ILE A 110 -1.76 -7.39 -6.58
N LEU A 111 -1.26 -7.00 -5.41
CA LEU A 111 -0.60 -5.72 -5.21
C LEU A 111 0.68 -5.66 -6.08
N THR A 112 1.44 -4.58 -6.03
CA THR A 112 2.23 -4.05 -7.17
C THR A 112 1.39 -3.66 -8.40
N SER A 113 0.29 -4.37 -8.74
CA SER A 113 -0.68 -3.89 -9.72
C SER A 113 -1.47 -2.68 -9.19
N GLU A 114 -1.84 -1.75 -10.07
CA GLU A 114 -2.35 -0.41 -9.66
C GLU A 114 -3.82 -0.38 -9.25
N THR A 115 -4.63 -1.37 -9.66
CA THR A 115 -6.10 -1.33 -9.50
C THR A 115 -6.60 -2.03 -8.24
N SER A 116 -5.76 -2.84 -7.60
CA SER A 116 -6.17 -3.76 -6.55
C SER A 116 -6.09 -3.17 -5.13
N ARG A 117 -7.06 -3.54 -4.29
CA ARG A 117 -7.29 -3.06 -2.92
C ARG A 117 -7.48 -4.22 -1.96
N LEU A 118 -6.92 -4.10 -0.78
CA LEU A 118 -7.08 -5.10 0.27
C LEU A 118 -8.31 -4.76 1.15
N TRP A 119 -9.06 -5.80 1.53
CA TRP A 119 -10.08 -5.75 2.56
C TRP A 119 -9.55 -6.46 3.80
N LEU A 120 -9.34 -5.72 4.89
CA LEU A 120 -8.86 -6.21 6.16
C LEU A 120 -10.01 -6.22 7.17
N ARG A 121 -10.16 -7.29 7.95
CA ARG A 121 -11.04 -7.31 9.12
C ARG A 121 -10.21 -7.44 10.39
N THR A 122 -10.36 -6.46 11.29
CA THR A 122 -9.64 -6.41 12.57
C THR A 122 -10.52 -6.55 13.80
N ASN A 123 -11.83 -6.75 13.63
CA ASN A 123 -12.74 -7.09 14.73
C ASN A 123 -13.66 -8.26 14.38
N TYR A 124 -13.67 -9.26 15.25
CA TYR A 124 -14.43 -10.51 15.09
C TYR A 124 -15.61 -10.65 16.05
N SER A 125 -15.92 -9.61 16.83
CA SER A 125 -17.09 -9.59 17.73
C SER A 125 -18.43 -9.72 16.99
N LEU A 126 -19.48 -10.12 17.74
CA LEU A 126 -20.84 -10.23 17.22
C LEU A 126 -21.42 -8.85 16.87
N GLY A 127 -22.04 -8.73 15.70
CA GLY A 127 -22.68 -7.50 15.24
C GLY A 127 -22.87 -7.50 13.72
N HIS A 128 -22.77 -6.32 13.10
CA HIS A 128 -22.76 -6.23 11.65
C HIS A 128 -21.49 -6.86 11.07
N ASN A 129 -21.64 -7.58 9.97
CA ASN A 129 -20.53 -8.10 9.18
C ASN A 129 -20.68 -7.64 7.72
N PRO A 130 -20.23 -6.42 7.37
CA PRO A 130 -20.35 -5.88 6.01
C PRO A 130 -19.87 -6.84 4.91
N LEU A 131 -18.78 -7.57 5.15
CA LEU A 131 -18.26 -8.58 4.22
C LEU A 131 -19.26 -9.69 3.87
N SER A 132 -20.14 -10.07 4.81
CA SER A 132 -21.17 -11.11 4.57
C SER A 132 -22.37 -10.63 3.75
N ALA A 133 -22.50 -9.33 3.52
CA ALA A 133 -23.51 -8.76 2.64
C ALA A 133 -23.07 -8.68 1.17
N LEU A 134 -21.83 -9.11 0.86
CA LEU A 134 -21.25 -9.09 -0.47
C LEU A 134 -21.29 -10.48 -1.12
N ASP A 135 -21.76 -10.56 -2.37
CA ASP A 135 -21.49 -11.71 -3.24
C ASP A 135 -20.05 -11.67 -3.80
N GLU A 136 -19.58 -12.77 -4.41
CA GLU A 136 -18.20 -12.82 -4.91
C GLU A 136 -17.91 -11.78 -6.00
N ASN A 137 -18.83 -11.50 -6.93
CA ASN A 137 -18.62 -10.48 -7.96
C ASN A 137 -18.49 -9.07 -7.33
N GLN A 138 -19.24 -8.81 -6.25
CA GLN A 138 -19.13 -7.56 -5.51
C GLN A 138 -17.81 -7.48 -4.73
N LYS A 139 -17.31 -8.58 -4.17
CA LYS A 139 -15.97 -8.60 -3.56
C LYS A 139 -14.90 -8.32 -4.59
N GLU A 140 -14.90 -9.01 -5.73
CA GLU A 140 -13.96 -8.80 -6.84
C GLU A 140 -14.01 -7.35 -7.37
N SER A 141 -15.20 -6.76 -7.46
CA SER A 141 -15.38 -5.34 -7.84
C SER A 141 -14.79 -4.36 -6.81
N ILE A 142 -14.89 -4.66 -5.51
CA ILE A 142 -14.31 -3.86 -4.43
C ILE A 142 -12.80 -4.04 -4.33
N THR A 143 -12.29 -5.27 -4.42
CA THR A 143 -10.86 -5.57 -4.30
C THR A 143 -10.10 -5.33 -5.60
N GLY A 144 -10.77 -5.24 -6.75
CA GLY A 144 -10.10 -5.11 -8.05
C GLY A 144 -9.20 -6.30 -8.36
N ALA A 145 -9.57 -7.49 -7.91
CA ALA A 145 -8.84 -8.74 -8.12
C ALA A 145 -9.83 -9.91 -8.25
N GLU A 146 -9.54 -10.83 -9.17
CA GLU A 146 -10.24 -12.11 -9.26
C GLU A 146 -9.92 -12.97 -8.03
N ASN A 147 -10.94 -13.63 -7.46
CA ASN A 147 -10.87 -14.41 -6.21
C ASN A 147 -10.68 -13.59 -4.92
N ALA A 148 -10.97 -14.24 -3.79
CA ALA A 148 -10.94 -13.65 -2.45
C ALA A 148 -9.53 -13.45 -1.84
N ASP A 149 -8.45 -13.52 -2.63
CA ASP A 149 -7.07 -13.44 -2.14
C ASP A 149 -6.79 -12.14 -1.36
N LEU A 150 -7.44 -11.04 -1.76
CA LEU A 150 -7.35 -9.73 -1.10
C LEU A 150 -8.37 -9.52 0.04
N VAL A 151 -9.06 -10.58 0.48
CA VAL A 151 -9.99 -10.54 1.63
C VAL A 151 -9.36 -11.22 2.84
N PHE A 152 -8.89 -10.40 3.77
CA PHE A 152 -8.15 -10.79 4.97
C PHE A 152 -9.14 -10.86 6.14
N ASN A 153 -9.60 -12.07 6.45
CA ASN A 153 -10.71 -12.35 7.38
C ASN A 153 -10.44 -13.60 8.27
N ASP A 154 -9.19 -13.81 8.68
CA ASP A 154 -8.80 -14.79 9.71
C ASP A 154 -8.49 -14.09 11.05
N ALA A 155 -9.24 -14.44 12.10
CA ALA A 155 -9.07 -13.90 13.45
C ALA A 155 -7.72 -14.27 14.09
N ASN A 156 -7.10 -15.39 13.68
CA ASN A 156 -5.81 -15.82 14.24
C ASN A 156 -4.63 -15.01 13.69
N LEU A 157 -4.85 -14.25 12.61
CA LEU A 157 -3.81 -13.48 11.90
C LEU A 157 -4.03 -11.97 11.96
N TYR A 158 -5.30 -11.53 11.94
CA TYR A 158 -5.65 -10.14 11.65
C TYR A 158 -6.51 -9.46 12.74
N ASP A 159 -6.73 -10.06 13.92
CA ASP A 159 -7.48 -9.45 15.04
C ASP A 159 -6.66 -8.36 15.76
N TYR A 160 -6.23 -7.35 15.00
CA TYR A 160 -5.39 -6.23 15.45
C TYR A 160 -6.17 -5.17 16.27
N GLY A 161 -7.50 -5.24 16.33
CA GLY A 161 -8.32 -4.21 16.97
C GLY A 161 -8.16 -2.84 16.27
N SER A 162 -7.63 -1.85 17.01
CA SER A 162 -7.26 -0.52 16.52
C SER A 162 -6.00 -0.53 15.66
N ASP A 163 -5.10 -1.48 15.87
CA ASP A 163 -3.71 -1.41 15.40
C ASP A 163 -3.60 -2.01 13.98
N TRP A 164 -4.56 -1.67 13.12
CA TRP A 164 -4.73 -2.26 11.80
C TRP A 164 -3.53 -2.02 10.86
N PHE A 165 -2.67 -1.04 11.18
CA PHE A 165 -1.42 -0.76 10.49
C PHE A 165 -0.39 -1.90 10.58
N GLU A 166 -0.52 -2.83 11.53
CA GLU A 166 0.26 -4.07 11.63
C GLU A 166 0.24 -4.88 10.31
N ILE A 167 -0.82 -4.72 9.50
CA ILE A 167 -0.90 -5.32 8.16
C ILE A 167 0.26 -4.92 7.24
N PHE A 168 0.86 -3.75 7.43
CA PHE A 168 1.99 -3.28 6.63
C PHE A 168 3.29 -4.06 6.91
N LEU A 169 3.43 -4.66 8.11
CA LEU A 169 4.55 -5.56 8.42
C LEU A 169 4.37 -6.95 7.79
N ARG A 170 3.13 -7.32 7.45
CA ARG A 170 2.78 -8.56 6.75
C ARG A 170 2.86 -8.40 5.24
N VAL A 171 2.25 -7.34 4.71
CA VAL A 171 2.09 -7.06 3.28
C VAL A 171 2.50 -5.60 2.99
N PRO A 172 3.79 -5.28 3.06
CA PRO A 172 4.28 -3.92 2.80
C PRO A 172 4.02 -3.44 1.36
N GLU A 173 3.65 -4.33 0.43
CA GLU A 173 3.25 -4.02 -0.94
C GLU A 173 1.94 -3.21 -1.02
N ILE A 174 1.22 -3.06 0.11
CA ILE A 174 0.15 -2.06 0.25
C ILE A 174 0.72 -0.64 0.14
N LEU A 175 1.91 -0.40 0.68
CA LEU A 175 2.58 0.90 0.70
C LEU A 175 3.53 1.10 -0.49
N ASP A 176 3.60 0.14 -1.41
CA ASP A 176 4.63 0.07 -2.42
C ASP A 176 4.10 0.37 -3.83
N SER A 177 4.69 1.39 -4.43
CA SER A 177 4.54 1.71 -5.85
C SER A 177 5.92 1.65 -6.50
N CYS A 178 6.13 0.67 -7.39
CA CYS A 178 7.36 0.55 -8.18
C CYS A 178 7.56 1.72 -9.16
N ARG A 179 6.49 2.49 -9.42
CA ARG A 179 6.48 3.75 -10.21
C ARG A 179 6.75 4.99 -9.35
N GLY A 180 6.89 4.81 -8.03
CA GLY A 180 6.86 5.89 -7.06
C GLY A 180 5.45 6.46 -6.82
N PRO A 181 5.33 7.50 -5.98
CA PRO A 181 4.17 8.38 -5.99
C PRO A 181 3.90 8.88 -7.42
N LYS A 182 2.63 9.09 -7.78
CA LYS A 182 2.21 9.41 -9.16
C LYS A 182 2.87 10.68 -9.74
N ASN A 183 3.38 11.55 -8.86
CA ASN A 183 4.19 12.71 -9.23
C ASN A 183 5.31 12.90 -8.18
N GLY A 184 6.47 12.28 -8.40
CA GLY A 184 7.63 12.31 -7.49
C GLY A 184 8.09 13.72 -7.05
N PRO A 185 8.21 14.70 -7.96
CA PRO A 185 8.48 16.09 -7.58
C PRO A 185 7.43 16.69 -6.64
N LEU A 186 6.15 16.33 -6.82
CA LEU A 186 5.03 16.83 -6.02
C LEU A 186 4.95 16.15 -4.64
N HIS A 187 5.25 14.85 -4.57
CA HIS A 187 5.43 14.11 -3.32
C HIS A 187 6.62 14.63 -2.49
N SER A 188 7.73 14.98 -3.16
CA SER A 188 8.87 15.64 -2.51
C SER A 188 8.51 17.03 -1.97
N ALA A 189 7.52 17.72 -2.56
CA ALA A 189 6.98 18.95 -2.03
C ALA A 189 6.04 18.68 -0.84
N VAL A 190 5.15 17.69 -0.93
CA VAL A 190 4.31 17.21 0.18
C VAL A 190 5.13 16.90 1.42
N LEU A 191 6.17 16.06 1.32
CA LEU A 191 6.99 15.68 2.47
C LEU A 191 7.57 16.89 3.19
N ARG A 192 7.96 17.94 2.45
CA ARG A 192 8.45 19.21 3.01
C ARG A 192 7.34 20.07 3.61
N THR A 193 6.17 20.13 2.98
CA THR A 193 5.04 20.92 3.49
C THR A 193 4.44 20.33 4.77
N PHE A 194 4.42 19.00 4.91
CA PHE A 194 3.96 18.33 6.15
C PHE A 194 5.03 18.29 7.27
N GLU A 195 6.26 18.76 7.02
CA GLU A 195 7.26 19.04 8.06
C GLU A 195 7.08 20.44 8.69
N GLU A 196 6.31 21.34 8.06
CA GLU A 196 6.00 22.68 8.59
C GLU A 196 4.59 22.72 9.23
N PRO A 197 4.42 23.36 10.40
CA PRO A 197 3.14 23.38 11.10
C PRO A 197 2.08 24.26 10.42
N GLU A 198 0.81 23.93 10.67
CA GLU A 198 -0.40 24.52 10.07
C GLU A 198 -0.30 26.01 9.70
N ILE A 199 -0.33 26.29 8.40
CA ILE A 199 -0.64 27.63 7.90
C ILE A 199 -2.17 27.79 7.91
N GLU A 200 -2.69 28.64 8.80
CA GLU A 200 -4.10 29.07 8.74
C GLU A 200 -4.36 29.79 7.41
N VAL A 201 -5.05 29.11 6.48
CA VAL A 201 -5.40 29.69 5.16
C VAL A 201 -6.58 30.65 5.31
N ILE A 202 -6.28 31.95 5.45
CA ILE A 202 -7.26 33.04 5.64
C ILE A 202 -7.17 34.08 4.49
N ASP A 203 -7.52 33.74 3.25
CA ASP A 203 -7.98 34.72 2.22
C ASP A 203 -8.70 34.02 1.03
N PRO A 204 -9.96 34.35 0.68
CA PRO A 204 -10.75 33.78 -0.45
C PRO A 204 -10.21 33.83 -1.90
N LYS A 205 -8.89 33.84 -2.11
CA LYS A 205 -8.26 33.37 -3.36
C LYS A 205 -8.09 31.84 -3.40
N VAL A 206 -8.50 31.15 -2.32
CA VAL A 206 -8.35 29.72 -2.01
C VAL A 206 -8.65 28.70 -3.13
N ALA A 207 -9.37 29.03 -4.21
CA ALA A 207 -9.76 28.01 -5.21
C ALA A 207 -8.54 27.31 -5.86
N ASP A 208 -7.64 28.07 -6.48
CA ASP A 208 -6.43 27.52 -7.12
C ASP A 208 -5.48 26.85 -6.10
N GLU A 209 -5.43 27.35 -4.86
CA GLU A 209 -4.60 26.79 -3.79
C GLU A 209 -5.19 25.49 -3.21
N ALA A 210 -6.50 25.43 -3.00
CA ALA A 210 -7.17 24.23 -2.50
C ALA A 210 -7.13 23.08 -3.51
N ASP A 211 -7.27 23.40 -4.81
CA ASP A 211 -7.09 22.39 -5.86
C ASP A 211 -5.61 21.96 -5.97
N PHE A 212 -4.64 22.88 -5.78
CA PHE A 212 -3.23 22.53 -5.67
C PHE A 212 -2.91 21.62 -4.46
N TYR A 213 -3.44 21.92 -3.27
CA TYR A 213 -3.33 21.04 -2.08
C TYR A 213 -4.04 19.69 -2.28
N ARG A 214 -5.15 19.67 -3.02
CA ARG A 214 -5.89 18.45 -3.35
C ARG A 214 -5.11 17.55 -4.32
N ASP A 215 -4.42 18.14 -5.30
CA ASP A 215 -3.53 17.46 -6.24
C ASP A 215 -2.24 16.98 -5.56
N LEU A 216 -1.66 17.77 -4.63
CA LEU A 216 -0.56 17.38 -3.73
C LEU A 216 -0.91 16.13 -2.92
N GLU A 217 -2.04 16.15 -2.20
CA GLU A 217 -2.54 15.01 -1.43
C GLU A 217 -2.78 13.79 -2.35
N HIS A 218 -3.43 13.98 -3.51
CA HIS A 218 -3.71 12.90 -4.46
C HIS A 218 -2.45 12.25 -5.04
N ALA A 219 -1.44 13.05 -5.39
CA ALA A 219 -0.18 12.55 -5.94
C ALA A 219 0.65 11.73 -4.95
N SER A 220 0.38 11.91 -3.65
CA SER A 220 1.09 11.26 -2.55
C SER A 220 0.40 9.99 -2.07
N ILE A 221 -0.84 9.73 -2.50
CA ILE A 221 -1.53 8.45 -2.25
C ILE A 221 -0.82 7.34 -3.03
N THR A 222 -0.35 6.33 -2.29
CA THR A 222 0.18 5.09 -2.87
C THR A 222 -0.94 4.07 -3.09
N ARG A 223 -1.81 3.85 -2.10
CA ARG A 223 -2.97 2.95 -2.19
C ARG A 223 -4.15 3.37 -1.32
N CYS A 224 -5.25 2.63 -1.47
CA CYS A 224 -6.34 2.58 -0.50
C CYS A 224 -6.56 1.17 0.08
N LEU A 225 -7.01 1.15 1.33
CA LEU A 225 -7.30 -0.03 2.15
C LEU A 225 -8.75 0.06 2.65
N LEU A 226 -9.45 -1.07 2.74
CA LEU A 226 -10.75 -1.17 3.42
C LEU A 226 -10.57 -1.92 4.75
N VAL A 227 -10.96 -1.30 5.87
CA VAL A 227 -10.82 -1.86 7.22
C VAL A 227 -12.18 -2.05 7.87
N GLN A 228 -12.52 -3.31 8.17
CA GLN A 228 -13.67 -3.73 8.97
C GLN A 228 -13.24 -3.88 10.45
N ASP A 229 -13.23 -2.75 11.14
CA ASP A 229 -12.90 -2.59 12.56
C ASP A 229 -14.12 -2.72 13.49
N GLU A 230 -13.95 -2.44 14.79
CA GLU A 230 -15.04 -2.48 15.77
C GLU A 230 -16.19 -1.51 15.42
N LYS A 231 -15.87 -0.29 14.97
CA LYS A 231 -16.87 0.71 14.57
C LYS A 231 -17.62 0.26 13.31
N SER A 232 -17.02 -0.53 12.44
CA SER A 232 -17.70 -1.20 11.31
C SER A 232 -18.70 -2.25 11.78
N THR A 233 -18.36 -3.06 12.80
CA THR A 233 -19.28 -4.03 13.41
C THR A 233 -20.44 -3.38 14.15
N ARG A 234 -20.25 -2.16 14.70
CA ARG A 234 -21.30 -1.37 15.35
C ARG A 234 -22.22 -0.64 14.36
N THR A 235 -21.70 -0.16 13.23
CA THR A 235 -22.43 0.76 12.31
C THR A 235 -22.80 0.17 10.95
N GLY A 236 -22.21 -0.96 10.56
CA GLY A 236 -22.31 -1.50 9.21
C GLY A 236 -21.50 -0.73 8.14
N LYS A 237 -20.75 0.31 8.53
CA LYS A 237 -19.91 1.12 7.63
C LYS A 237 -18.42 0.81 7.80
N VAL A 238 -17.81 0.34 6.71
CA VAL A 238 -16.39 0.00 6.60
C VAL A 238 -15.57 1.27 6.50
N LEU A 239 -14.38 1.28 7.11
CA LEU A 239 -13.43 2.38 7.01
C LEU A 239 -12.61 2.25 5.72
N LEU A 240 -12.77 3.19 4.79
CA LEU A 240 -11.92 3.34 3.60
C LEU A 240 -10.81 4.33 3.93
N ILE A 241 -9.56 3.95 3.69
CA ILE A 241 -8.35 4.69 4.07
C ILE A 241 -7.49 4.89 2.82
N TRP A 242 -6.92 6.07 2.64
CA TRP A 242 -5.85 6.34 1.67
C TRP A 242 -4.54 6.64 2.40
N VAL A 243 -3.46 5.99 1.98
CA VAL A 243 -2.15 6.07 2.64
C VAL A 243 -1.05 6.51 1.67
N ASP A 244 -0.04 7.19 2.22
CA ASP A 244 1.20 7.49 1.51
C ASP A 244 2.11 6.26 1.40
N ASP A 245 3.30 6.42 0.80
CA ASP A 245 4.32 5.37 0.72
C ASP A 245 4.99 5.03 2.07
N LEU A 246 4.78 5.85 3.11
CA LEU A 246 5.28 5.64 4.48
C LEU A 246 4.20 5.06 5.42
N GLY A 247 2.99 4.78 4.91
CA GLY A 247 1.87 4.24 5.69
C GLY A 247 1.07 5.27 6.48
N LYS A 248 1.34 6.57 6.33
CA LYS A 248 0.56 7.63 6.97
C LYS A 248 -0.79 7.78 6.26
N VAL A 249 -1.84 7.95 7.04
CA VAL A 249 -3.19 8.21 6.51
C VAL A 249 -3.28 9.64 5.98
N ILE A 250 -3.55 9.79 4.69
CA ILE A 250 -3.79 11.09 4.05
C ILE A 250 -5.28 11.48 4.17
N ARG A 251 -6.18 10.52 3.94
CA ARG A 251 -7.64 10.70 3.99
C ARG A 251 -8.32 9.41 4.47
N CYS A 252 -9.51 9.54 5.04
CA CYS A 252 -10.38 8.38 5.30
C CYS A 252 -11.88 8.73 5.18
N ASN A 253 -12.73 7.71 5.06
CA ASN A 253 -14.19 7.84 5.13
C ASN A 253 -14.83 6.54 5.62
N ARG A 254 -16.08 6.59 6.12
CA ARG A 254 -16.88 5.42 6.48
C ARG A 254 -18.07 5.23 5.55
N MET A 255 -18.03 4.14 4.79
CA MET A 255 -18.97 3.84 3.74
C MET A 255 -19.58 2.45 3.94
N THR A 256 -20.86 2.31 3.62
CA THR A 256 -21.51 1.00 3.48
C THR A 256 -20.94 0.29 2.25
N THR A 257 -21.03 -1.04 2.23
CA THR A 257 -20.70 -1.86 1.05
C THR A 257 -21.45 -1.42 -0.20
N ARG A 258 -22.71 -0.98 -0.06
CA ARG A 258 -23.53 -0.42 -1.13
C ARG A 258 -22.88 0.83 -1.74
N GLU A 259 -22.52 1.81 -0.91
CA GLU A 259 -21.87 3.05 -1.36
C GLU A 259 -20.50 2.78 -2.01
N ILE A 260 -19.75 1.77 -1.55
CA ILE A 260 -18.45 1.38 -2.13
C ILE A 260 -18.63 0.74 -3.53
N VAL A 261 -19.62 -0.15 -3.71
CA VAL A 261 -19.93 -0.78 -5.00
C VAL A 261 -20.51 0.22 -5.99
N ASP A 262 -21.48 1.05 -5.56
CA ASP A 262 -22.15 2.03 -6.43
C ASP A 262 -21.16 3.11 -6.93
N ALA A 263 -20.10 3.42 -6.16
CA ALA A 263 -19.00 4.29 -6.59
C ALA A 263 -17.99 3.61 -7.54
N GLY A 264 -18.25 2.38 -8.00
CA GLY A 264 -17.62 1.76 -9.17
C GLY A 264 -16.10 1.58 -9.12
N GLY A 265 -15.49 1.68 -7.93
CA GLY A 265 -14.04 1.69 -7.80
C GLY A 265 -13.34 2.97 -8.27
N MET A 266 -14.03 4.12 -8.37
CA MET A 266 -13.38 5.42 -8.62
C MET A 266 -12.29 5.75 -7.57
N PHE A 267 -12.38 5.13 -6.38
CA PHE A 267 -11.37 5.18 -5.33
C PHE A 267 -9.98 4.62 -5.71
N ALA A 268 -9.87 3.73 -6.71
CA ALA A 268 -8.59 3.09 -7.09
C ALA A 268 -7.52 4.14 -7.42
N PHE A 269 -7.94 5.20 -8.09
CA PHE A 269 -7.02 6.21 -8.57
C PHE A 269 -6.76 7.30 -7.53
N GLY A 270 -7.37 7.25 -6.33
CA GLY A 270 -7.47 8.41 -5.44
C GLY A 270 -8.37 9.52 -6.02
N ASP A 271 -9.10 9.21 -7.09
CA ASP A 271 -9.80 10.16 -7.96
C ASP A 271 -11.21 10.49 -7.44
N GLY A 272 -11.28 10.76 -6.14
CA GLY A 272 -12.49 11.25 -5.47
C GLY A 272 -12.90 12.66 -5.89
N ARG A 273 -12.30 13.25 -6.94
CA ARG A 273 -12.59 14.59 -7.47
C ARG A 273 -14.07 14.76 -7.83
N GLU A 274 -14.74 13.67 -8.23
CA GLU A 274 -16.15 13.69 -8.64
C GLU A 274 -17.15 13.41 -7.49
N LEU A 275 -16.67 13.07 -6.28
CA LEU A 275 -17.50 12.76 -5.12
C LEU A 275 -17.57 13.93 -4.11
N ASP A 276 -17.33 15.16 -4.57
CA ASP A 276 -17.31 16.39 -3.76
C ASP A 276 -18.69 16.74 -3.17
N GLY A 277 -18.96 16.16 -2.00
CA GLY A 277 -19.91 16.65 -1.02
C GLY A 277 -19.25 16.69 0.37
N PRO A 278 -19.98 17.03 1.44
CA PRO A 278 -19.46 17.08 2.82
C PRO A 278 -19.24 15.67 3.43
N MET A 279 -18.78 14.72 2.61
CA MET A 279 -18.61 13.30 2.97
C MET A 279 -17.16 12.92 3.26
N TRP A 280 -16.20 13.84 3.14
CA TRP A 280 -14.77 13.55 3.27
C TRP A 280 -14.18 14.26 4.49
N GLU A 281 -13.61 13.49 5.40
CA GLU A 281 -12.86 13.99 6.55
C GLU A 281 -11.36 13.87 6.20
N ARG A 282 -10.62 14.97 6.30
CA ARG A 282 -9.15 14.90 6.38
C ARG A 282 -8.80 14.17 7.68
N ALA A 283 -7.89 13.21 7.62
CA ALA A 283 -7.39 12.60 8.84
C ALA A 283 -6.62 13.66 9.64
N GLN A 284 -6.91 13.78 10.94
CA GLN A 284 -6.04 14.54 11.84
C GLN A 284 -4.83 13.66 12.16
N PHE A 285 -3.63 14.19 11.95
CA PHE A 285 -2.40 13.45 12.23
C PHE A 285 -2.24 13.27 13.75
N GLY A 286 -2.30 12.02 14.21
CA GLY A 286 -1.96 11.65 15.59
C GLY A 286 -3.12 11.61 16.59
N GLU A 287 -4.35 11.30 16.18
CA GLU A 287 -5.35 10.73 17.10
C GLU A 287 -5.46 9.21 16.91
N ASP A 288 -5.29 8.51 18.03
CA ASP A 288 -5.17 7.06 18.27
C ASP A 288 -6.19 6.14 17.55
#